data_AF-A0AA43UKU5-F1
#
_entry.id   AF-A0AA43UKU5-F1
#
_cell.length_a   1.000
_cell.length_b   1.000
_cell.length_c   1.000
_cell.angle_alpha   90.00
_cell.angle_beta   90.00
_cell.angle_gamma   90.00
#
_symmetry.space_group_name_H-M   'P 1'
#
loop_
_entity.id
_entity.type
_entity.pdbx_description
1 polymer ?
#
loop_
_entity_poly.entity_id
_entity_poly.type
_entity_poly.pdbx_seq_one_letter_code
_entity_poly.pdbx_strand_id
1 'polypeptide(L)' 'MSDEWMEVYIPIRTCNLTFRQVMAEITRLQAENPDREVYMDGQLYAIVGRKRRVPA' A
#
# COMPACT_ATOMS: atom_id res chain seq x y z
N MET A 1 7.82 19.08 -11.55
CA MET A 1 7.00 17.86 -11.62
C MET A 1 6.90 17.35 -10.20
N SER A 2 5.71 17.40 -9.62
CA SER A 2 5.45 17.09 -8.21
C SER A 2 5.65 15.58 -8.00
N ASP A 3 6.62 15.22 -7.17
CA ASP A 3 6.82 13.84 -6.73
C ASP A 3 5.54 13.32 -6.03
N GLU A 4 4.78 12.47 -6.74
CA GLU A 4 3.80 11.58 -6.11
C GLU A 4 4.60 10.54 -5.33
N TRP A 5 4.98 10.86 -4.08
CA TRP A 5 5.75 9.95 -3.24
C TRP A 5 4.94 8.69 -2.93
N MET A 6 5.33 7.60 -3.58
CA MET A 6 4.86 6.25 -3.28
C MET A 6 5.59 5.76 -2.02
N GLU A 7 4.82 5.25 -1.05
CA GLU A 7 5.37 4.71 0.20
C GLU A 7 5.21 3.19 0.22
N VAL A 8 6.25 2.48 0.66
CA VAL A 8 6.22 1.03 0.83
C VAL A 8 5.73 0.70 2.23
N TYR A 9 4.63 -0.07 2.33
CA TYR A 9 4.10 -0.53 3.62
C TYR A 9 4.52 -1.96 3.94
N ILE A 10 4.40 -2.88 2.98
CA ILE A 10 4.67 -4.31 3.20
C ILE A 10 5.58 -4.83 2.09
N PRO A 11 6.88 -5.03 2.34
CA PRO A 11 7.76 -5.69 1.37
C PRO A 11 7.49 -7.20 1.36
N ILE A 12 6.77 -7.70 0.35
CA ILE A 12 6.26 -9.09 0.34
C ILE A 12 7.39 -10.13 0.40
N ARG A 13 8.56 -9.85 -0.20
CA ARG A 13 9.70 -10.79 -0.23
C ARG A 13 10.32 -11.05 1.15
N THR A 14 10.23 -10.09 2.06
CA THR A 14 10.96 -10.11 3.33
C THR A 14 10.04 -10.03 4.55
N CYS A 15 8.76 -9.76 4.37
CA CYS A 15 7.80 -9.78 5.47
C CYS A 15 7.56 -11.22 5.95
N ASN A 16 7.42 -11.41 7.25
CA ASN A 16 7.08 -12.70 7.86
C ASN A 16 5.58 -12.80 8.18
N LEU A 17 4.74 -12.29 7.27
CA LEU A 17 3.29 -12.30 7.42
C LEU A 17 2.69 -13.42 6.57
N THR A 18 1.73 -14.14 7.14
CA THR A 18 0.84 -14.99 6.35
C THR A 18 -0.06 -14.12 5.48
N PHE A 19 -0.61 -14.70 4.40
CA PHE A 19 -1.53 -13.98 3.53
C PHE A 19 -2.72 -13.36 4.29
N ARG A 20 -3.29 -14.07 5.26
CA ARG A 20 -4.37 -13.54 6.12
C ARG A 20 -3.93 -12.30 6.91
N GLN A 21 -2.71 -12.30 7.44
CA GLN A 21 -2.17 -11.15 8.16
C GLN A 21 -1.90 -9.98 7.22
N VAL A 22 -1.39 -10.23 6.01
CA VAL A 22 -1.24 -9.20 4.98
C VAL A 22 -2.58 -8.54 4.67
N MET A 23 -3.65 -9.32 4.50
CA MET A 23 -4.99 -8.77 4.25
C MET A 23 -5.52 -7.93 5.43
N ALA A 24 -5.31 -8.40 6.67
CA ALA A 24 -5.68 -7.62 7.86
C ALA A 24 -4.91 -6.29 7.93
N GLU A 25 -3.63 -6.32 7.57
CA GLU A 25 -2.78 -5.13 7.55
C GLU A 25 -3.18 -4.14 6.47
N ILE A 26 -3.57 -4.63 5.28
CA ILE A 26 -4.13 -3.78 4.22
C ILE A 26 -5.39 -3.06 4.72
N THR A 27 -6.31 -3.77 5.40
CA THR A 27 -7.51 -3.15 5.97
C THR A 27 -7.18 -2.09 7.00
N ARG A 28 -6.19 -2.34 7.87
CA ARG A 28 -5.70 -1.37 8.87
C ARG A 28 -5.12 -0.13 8.18
N LEU A 29 -4.24 -0.31 7.20
CA LEU A 29 -3.60 0.77 6.45
C LEU A 29 -4.63 1.66 5.72
N GLN A 30 -5.65 1.06 5.12
CA GLN A 30 -6.74 1.78 4.46
C GLN A 30 -7.58 2.60 5.45
N ALA A 31 -7.83 2.07 6.66
CA ALA A 31 -8.57 2.79 7.70
C ALA A 31 -7.77 3.96 8.27
N GLU A 32 -6.45 3.80 8.45
CA GLU A 32 -5.55 4.84 8.96
C GLU A 32 -5.24 5.92 7.92
N ASN A 33 -5.36 5.62 6.63
CA ASN A 33 -5.03 6.51 5.52
C ASN A 33 -6.18 6.62 4.50
N PRO A 34 -7.32 7.23 4.89
CA PRO A 34 -8.52 7.26 4.04
C PRO A 34 -8.33 8.05 2.73
N ASP A 35 -7.36 8.98 2.70
CA ASP A 35 -6.98 9.79 1.55
C ASP A 35 -5.97 9.11 0.62
N ARG A 36 -5.54 7.90 0.96
CA ARG A 36 -4.58 7.12 0.18
C ARG A 36 -5.25 5.95 -0.54
N GLU A 37 -4.61 5.55 -1.63
CA GLU A 37 -4.87 4.30 -2.33
C GLU A 37 -3.78 3.31 -1.91
N VAL A 38 -4.19 2.18 -1.34
CA VAL A 38 -3.30 1.07 -0.93
C VAL A 38 -3.46 -0.06 -1.94
N TYR A 39 -2.37 -0.47 -2.59
CA TYR A 39 -2.38 -1.47 -3.66
C TYR A 39 -1.08 -2.26 -3.70
N MET A 40 -1.07 -3.37 -4.45
CA MET A 40 0.14 -4.14 -4.70
C MET A 40 0.87 -3.60 -5.93
N ASP A 41 2.13 -3.21 -5.76
CA ASP A 41 3.03 -2.89 -6.87
C ASP A 41 3.79 -4.15 -7.30
N GLY A 42 3.62 -4.54 -8.57
CA GLY A 42 4.22 -5.74 -9.13
C GLY A 42 5.72 -5.63 -9.43
N GLN A 43 6.25 -4.41 -9.63
CA GLN A 43 7.67 -4.18 -9.89
C GLN A 43 8.47 -4.18 -8.59
N LEU A 44 7.97 -3.50 -7.55
CA LEU A 44 8.56 -3.49 -6.22
C LEU A 44 8.29 -4.77 -5.44
N TYR A 45 7.26 -5.53 -5.85
CA TYR A 45 6.78 -6.72 -5.15
C TYR A 45 6.43 -6.39 -3.69
N ALA A 46 5.61 -5.36 -3.51
CA ALA A 46 5.26 -4.79 -2.22
C ALA A 46 3.81 -4.27 -2.19
N ILE A 47 3.21 -4.21 -1.00
CA ILE A 47 2.03 -3.36 -0.77
C ILE A 47 2.52 -1.94 -0.55
N VAL A 48 1.96 -1.02 -1.31
CA VAL A 48 2.35 0.39 -1.34
C VAL A 48 1.14 1.31 -1.15
N GLY A 49 1.41 2.55 -0.78
CA GLY A 49 0.42 3.61 -0.64
C GLY A 49 0.79 4.85 -1.44
N ARG A 50 -0.17 5.41 -2.18
CA ARG A 50 -0.03 6.73 -2.81
C ARG A 50 -1.25 7.61 -2.50
N LYS A 51 -1.14 8.91 -2.73
CA LYS A 51 -2.30 9.82 -2.62
C LYS A 51 -3.40 9.35 -3.57
N ARG A 52 -4.63 9.24 -3.07
CA ARG A 52 -5.77 8.82 -3.88
C ARG A 52 -5.99 9.85 -4.98
N ARG A 53 -5.93 9.40 -6.23
CA ARG A 53 -6.39 10.22 -7.36
C ARG A 53 -7.91 10.20 -7.33
N VAL A 54 -8.52 11.37 -7.09
CA VAL A 54 -9.96 11.53 -7.31
C VAL A 54 -10.14 11.60 -8.82
N PRO A 55 -10.88 10.68 -9.46
CA PRO A 55 -11.25 10.84 -10.85
C PRO A 55 -12.00 12.17 -10.99
N ALA A 56 -11.58 13.01 -11.95
CA ALA A 56 -12.27 14.25 -12.28
C ALA A 56 -13.69 13.99 -12.80
#